data_AF-A0A6H1JFH0-F1
#
_entry.id   AF-A0A6H1JFH0-F1
#
_cell.length_a   1.000
_cell.length_b   1.000
_cell.length_c   1.000
_cell.angle_alpha   90.00
_cell.angle_beta   90.00
_cell.angle_gamma   90.00
#
_symmetry.space_group_name_H-M   'P 1'
#
loop_
_entity.id
_entity.type
_entity.pdbx_description
1 polymer ?
#
loop_
_entity_poly.entity_id
_entity_poly.type
_entity_poly.pdbx_seq_one_letter_code
_entity_poly.pdbx_strand_id
1 'polypeptide(L)' 'MPLHLTVGHLLRQLQDLDPSLPIRLAINPDWPFAHYLGTEVVVRNGQAFIAEDGQEGYLPTAVSDALAWA' A
#
# COMPACT_ATOMS: atom_id res chain seq x y z
N MET A 1 -17.75 -10.36 -0.51
CA MET A 1 -17.04 -9.12 -0.11
C MET A 1 -16.97 -8.21 -1.34
N PRO A 2 -17.03 -6.87 -1.23
CA PRO A 2 -16.98 -6.04 -2.42
C PRO A 2 -15.67 -6.31 -3.15
N LEU A 3 -15.73 -6.55 -4.45
CA LEU A 3 -14.59 -6.89 -5.31
C LEU A 3 -13.51 -5.77 -5.37
N HIS A 4 -13.77 -4.63 -4.72
CA HIS A 4 -12.93 -3.43 -4.76
C HIS A 4 -12.86 -2.77 -3.38
N LEU A 5 -11.65 -2.47 -2.91
CA LEU A 5 -11.43 -1.59 -1.76
C LEU A 5 -11.87 -0.16 -2.16
N THR A 6 -12.67 0.50 -1.32
CA THR A 6 -13.07 1.90 -1.55
C THR A 6 -12.19 2.83 -0.75
N VAL A 7 -12.13 4.12 -1.12
CA VAL A 7 -11.43 5.14 -0.32
C VAL A 7 -11.95 5.16 1.12
N GLY A 8 -13.27 5.01 1.33
CA GLY A 8 -13.86 4.96 2.66
C GLY A 8 -13.46 3.71 3.48
N HIS A 9 -13.23 2.56 2.81
CA HIS A 9 -12.69 1.38 3.47
C HIS A 9 -11.23 1.59 3.90
N LEU A 10 -10.41 2.21 3.05
CA LEU A 10 -9.01 2.51 3.34
C LEU A 10 -8.89 3.52 4.50
N LEU A 11 -9.64 4.63 4.45
CA LEU A 11 -9.61 5.65 5.50
C LEU A 11 -10.01 5.09 6.87
N ARG A 12 -11.01 4.21 6.93
CA ARG A 12 -11.42 3.55 8.18
C ARG A 12 -10.31 2.67 8.78
N GLN A 13 -9.46 2.07 7.95
CA GLN A 13 -8.33 1.28 8.45
C GLN A 13 -7.16 2.17 8.86
N LEU A 14 -6.88 3.25 8.12
CA LEU A 14 -5.78 4.16 8.41
C LEU A 14 -6.04 5.05 9.64
N GLN A 15 -7.29 5.43 9.91
CA GLN A 15 -7.64 6.32 11.03
C GLN A 15 -7.29 5.73 12.42
N ASP A 16 -7.15 4.40 12.52
CA ASP A 16 -6.84 3.71 13.78
C ASP A 16 -5.32 3.58 14.02
N LEU A 17 -4.48 4.02 13.07
CA LEU A 17 -3.02 3.98 13.14
C LEU A 17 -2.42 5.31 13.59
N ASP A 18 -1.17 5.29 14.06
CA ASP A 18 -0.40 6.50 14.31
C ASP A 18 -0.23 7.28 12.97
N PRO A 19 -0.72 8.54 12.88
CA PRO A 19 -0.71 9.31 11.65
C PRO A 19 0.70 9.70 11.17
N SER A 20 1.73 9.50 11.98
CA SER A 20 3.13 9.72 11.61
C SER A 20 3.78 8.51 10.91
N LEU A 21 3.09 7.37 10.81
CA LEU A 21 3.63 6.17 10.19
C LEU A 21 3.76 6.32 8.67
N PRO A 22 4.93 6.03 8.08
CA PRO A 22 5.11 6.05 6.63
C PRO A 22 4.36 4.88 5.97
N ILE A 23 3.71 5.16 4.83
CA ILE A 23 2.97 4.16 4.04
C ILE A 23 3.88 3.59 2.96
N ARG A 24 3.83 2.25 2.79
CA ARG A 24 4.55 1.49 1.75
C ARG A 24 3.59 0.59 1.01
N LEU A 25 3.81 0.42 -0.29
CA LEU A 25 3.13 -0.60 -1.08
C LEU A 25 4.04 -1.82 -1.21
N ALA A 26 3.55 -2.96 -0.77
CA ALA A 26 4.22 -4.24 -0.98
C ALA A 26 3.66 -4.90 -2.25
N ILE A 27 4.53 -5.44 -3.09
CA ILE A 27 4.16 -6.16 -4.33
C ILE A 27 4.94 -7.47 -4.35
N ASN A 28 4.29 -8.57 -4.77
CA ASN A 28 4.91 -9.90 -4.85
C ASN A 28 4.99 -10.44 -6.28
N PRO A 29 6.00 -10.05 -7.09
CA PRO A 29 6.55 -10.89 -8.16
C PRO A 29 7.55 -11.90 -7.54
N ASP A 30 8.38 -12.62 -8.32
CA ASP A 30 9.26 -13.72 -7.83
C ASP A 30 10.10 -13.44 -6.54
N TRP A 31 10.20 -12.18 -6.09
CA TRP A 31 10.72 -11.76 -4.78
C TRP A 31 9.87 -10.62 -4.16
N PRO A 32 9.53 -10.68 -2.86
CA PRO A 32 8.72 -9.64 -2.20
C PRO A 32 9.54 -8.38 -1.91
N PHE A 33 9.15 -7.26 -2.53
CA PHE A 33 9.77 -5.96 -2.32
C PHE A 33 8.79 -4.94 -1.71
N ALA A 34 9.36 -4.00 -0.96
CA ALA A 34 8.66 -2.82 -0.46
C ALA A 34 8.97 -1.61 -1.33
N HIS A 35 7.92 -0.87 -1.68
CA HIS A 35 7.99 0.33 -2.50
C HIS A 35 7.49 1.56 -1.72
N TYR A 36 8.08 2.71 -2.01
CA TYR A 36 7.53 3.99 -1.61
C TYR A 36 6.31 4.33 -2.46
N LEU A 37 5.36 5.02 -1.85
CA LEU A 37 4.24 5.60 -2.56
C LEU A 37 4.47 7.09 -2.74
N GLY A 38 4.18 7.57 -3.95
CA GLY A 38 4.20 8.99 -4.27
C GLY A 38 3.24 9.76 -3.36
N THR A 39 3.64 10.96 -2.95
CA THR A 39 2.89 11.79 -2.00
C THR A 39 1.62 12.40 -2.57
N GLU A 40 1.47 12.41 -3.90
CA GLU A 40 0.31 12.97 -4.59
C GLU A 40 -0.67 11.88 -5.02
N VAL A 41 -1.93 12.08 -4.69
CA VAL A 41 -3.04 11.28 -5.23
C VAL A 41 -3.57 11.98 -6.48
N VAL A 42 -3.38 11.38 -7.65
CA VAL A 42 -3.87 11.92 -8.93
C VAL A 42 -5.27 11.37 -9.20
N VAL A 43 -6.23 12.23 -9.57
CA VAL A 43 -7.58 11.81 -9.97
C VAL A 43 -7.77 12.03 -11.47
N ARG A 44 -8.15 10.97 -12.20
CA ARG A 44 -8.42 11.01 -13.65
C ARG A 44 -9.53 10.03 -13.99
N ASN A 45 -10.49 10.43 -14.82
CA ASN A 45 -11.59 9.57 -15.30
C ASN A 45 -12.36 8.84 -14.17
N GLY A 46 -12.57 9.52 -13.03
CA GLY A 46 -13.31 8.96 -11.89
C GLY A 46 -12.52 7.97 -11.03
N GLN A 47 -11.21 7.83 -11.24
CA GLN A 47 -10.33 6.94 -10.49
C GLN A 47 -9.20 7.73 -9.81
N ALA A 48 -8.78 7.29 -8.63
CA ALA A 48 -7.65 7.83 -7.88
C ALA A 48 -6.44 6.92 -8.05
N PHE A 49 -5.28 7.53 -8.31
CA PHE A 49 -4.02 6.85 -8.56
C PHE A 49 -2.98 7.37 -7.57
N ILE A 50 -2.22 6.45 -6.98
CA ILE A 50 -1.03 6.74 -6.20
C ILE A 50 0.11 6.10 -6.96
N ALA A 51 1.12 6.89 -7.33
CA ALA A 51 2.27 6.39 -8.07
C ALA A 51 3.19 5.59 -7.14
N GLU A 52 3.92 4.63 -7.70
CA GLU A 52 5.11 4.08 -7.06
C GLU A 52 6.23 5.12 -7.15
N ASP A 53 7.03 5.25 -6.07
CA ASP A 53 8.11 6.23 -5.94
C ASP A 53 9.44 5.56 -5.56
N GLY A 54 9.75 4.46 -6.24
CA GLY A 54 10.99 3.70 -6.05
C GLY A 54 10.92 2.58 -5.02
N GLN A 55 11.89 1.67 -5.14
CA GLN A 55 12.07 0.49 -4.30
C GLN A 55 13.01 0.78 -3.12
N GLU A 56 12.58 0.45 -1.90
CA GLU A 56 13.41 0.59 -0.70
C GLU A 56 14.31 -0.64 -0.49
N GLY A 57 13.80 -1.85 -0.75
CA GLY A 57 14.49 -3.11 -0.50
C GLY A 57 13.52 -4.28 -0.29
N TYR A 58 14.02 -5.42 0.19
CA TYR A 58 13.17 -6.57 0.52
C TYR A 58 12.13 -6.19 1.57
N LEU A 59 10.92 -6.69 1.41
CA LEU A 59 9.87 -6.53 2.41
C LEU A 59 10.31 -7.20 3.73
N PRO A 60 10.16 -6.54 4.90
CA PRO A 60 10.46 -7.19 6.18
C PRO A 60 9.64 -8.47 6.36
N THR A 61 10.27 -9.55 6.84
CA THR A 61 9.65 -10.89 6.94
C THR A 61 8.31 -10.88 7.69
N ALA A 62 8.24 -10.17 8.82
CA ALA A 62 7.00 -10.06 9.60
C ALA A 62 5.82 -9.46 8.82
N VAL A 63 6.10 -8.59 7.84
CA VAL A 63 5.06 -8.00 6.98
C VAL A 63 4.64 -8.99 5.89
N SER A 64 5.58 -9.71 5.30
CA SER A 64 5.29 -10.79 4.34
C SER A 64 4.41 -11.89 4.97
N ASP A 65 4.72 -12.29 6.20
CA ASP A 65 3.96 -13.30 6.95
C ASP A 65 2.53 -12.82 7.23
N ALA A 66 2.37 -11.57 7.65
CA ALA A 66 1.06 -10.97 7.93
C ALA A 66 0.18 -10.85 6.66
N LEU A 67 0.79 -10.70 5.49
CA LEU A 67 0.12 -10.68 4.19
C LEU A 67 -0.12 -12.08 3.61
N ALA A 68 0.38 -13.13 4.27
CA ALA A 68 0.36 -14.51 3.79
C ALA A 68 1.04 -14.70 2.42
N TRP A 69 2.18 -14.04 2.21
CA TRP A 69 2.97 -14.09 0.98
C TRP A 69 4.23 -14.97 1.08
N ALA A 70 4.42 -15.64 2.21
CA ALA A 70 5.52 -16.56 2.47
C ALA A 70 5.45 -17.86 1.64
#